data_AF-A0A645D2R7-F1
#
_entry.id   AF-A0A645D2R7-F1
#
_cell.length_a   1.000
_cell.length_b   1.000
_cell.length_c   1.000
_cell.angle_alpha   90.00
_cell.angle_beta   90.00
_cell.angle_gamma   90.00
#
_symmetry.space_group_name_H-M   'P 1'
#
loop_
_entity.id
_entity.type
_entity.pdbx_description
1 polymer ?
#
loop_
_entity_poly.entity_id
_entity_poly.type
_entity_poly.pdbx_seq_one_letter_code
_entity_poly.pdbx_strand_id
1 'polypeptide(L)'
;MEKILKFISFPVVLVVLWTGLTDVNASNKPYLISKDYCTLTMKFFNTDTVLVVSPDSCTISETDRMDIENYVNWEKRQVKPVYVYKTENEVNIADSKKHMLFFGCLTKFQRKEFMRIPLRKRGKGFSFENRSFNGLADAFFYINKKADKMYLCKNSDQLHHQFFAVGATGYPLHIFRGNEIVLTGVFD
;
A
#
# COMPACT_ATOMS: atom_id res chain seq x y z
N MET A 1 -27.10 -87.80 5.83
CA MET A 1 -25.86 -87.42 6.53
C MET A 1 -25.45 -86.07 5.96
N GLU A 2 -25.76 -84.99 6.69
CA GLU A 2 -24.77 -84.12 7.36
C GLU A 2 -23.94 -83.30 6.37
N LYS A 3 -23.71 -81.99 6.49
CA LYS A 3 -24.22 -80.87 7.28
C LYS A 3 -23.57 -79.64 6.62
N ILE A 4 -24.36 -78.58 6.40
CA ILE A 4 -24.08 -77.15 6.67
C ILE A 4 -22.69 -76.60 6.27
N LEU A 5 -22.64 -75.57 5.40
CA LEU A 5 -22.27 -74.21 5.83
C LEU A 5 -22.56 -73.13 4.78
N LYS A 6 -23.23 -72.08 5.26
CA LYS A 6 -23.49 -70.80 4.60
C LYS A 6 -22.17 -70.09 4.27
N PHE A 7 -22.10 -69.39 3.13
CA PHE A 7 -21.37 -68.12 3.07
C PHE A 7 -22.02 -67.15 2.08
N ILE A 8 -22.09 -65.90 2.55
CA ILE A 8 -22.76 -64.74 2.00
C ILE A 8 -21.90 -64.17 0.86
N SER A 9 -22.48 -63.97 -0.32
CA SER A 9 -21.85 -63.22 -1.41
C SER A 9 -22.48 -61.82 -1.53
N PHE A 10 -21.93 -60.86 -0.79
CA PHE A 10 -22.14 -59.44 -1.08
C PHE A 10 -21.10 -59.01 -2.12
N PRO A 11 -21.49 -58.36 -3.24
CA PRO A 11 -20.51 -57.80 -4.15
C PRO A 11 -19.98 -56.47 -3.60
N VAL A 12 -18.69 -56.30 -3.85
CA VAL A 12 -17.82 -55.15 -3.60
C VAL A 12 -18.47 -53.83 -4.01
N VAL A 13 -18.66 -52.93 -3.04
CA VAL A 13 -18.70 -51.48 -3.29
C VAL A 13 -17.70 -50.83 -2.34
N LEU A 14 -16.44 -50.81 -2.77
CA LEU A 14 -15.44 -49.93 -2.17
C LEU A 14 -15.74 -48.51 -2.68
N VAL A 15 -16.55 -47.76 -1.92
CA VAL A 15 -16.62 -46.31 -2.07
C VAL A 15 -15.29 -45.76 -1.58
N VAL A 16 -14.33 -45.61 -2.51
CA VAL A 16 -13.17 -44.76 -2.26
C VAL A 16 -13.68 -43.33 -2.27
N LEU A 17 -13.98 -42.81 -1.08
CA LEU A 17 -14.13 -41.39 -0.83
C LEU A 17 -12.80 -40.72 -1.17
N TRP A 18 -12.68 -40.26 -2.41
CA TRP A 18 -11.72 -39.23 -2.81
C TRP A 18 -12.14 -37.92 -2.13
N THR A 19 -11.92 -37.83 -0.82
CA THR A 19 -11.70 -36.54 -0.20
C THR A 19 -10.33 -36.09 -0.70
N GLY A 20 -10.33 -35.41 -1.84
CA GLY A 20 -9.21 -34.59 -2.24
C GLY A 20 -8.89 -33.69 -1.07
N LEU A 21 -7.80 -34.01 -0.37
CA LEU A 21 -7.08 -33.09 0.47
C LEU A 21 -6.66 -31.98 -0.50
N THR A 22 -7.49 -30.97 -0.66
CA THR A 22 -7.01 -29.67 -1.10
C THR A 22 -6.13 -29.21 0.04
N ASP A 23 -4.84 -29.52 -0.06
CA ASP A 23 -3.81 -28.79 0.66
C ASP A 23 -3.95 -27.34 0.22
N VAL A 24 -4.75 -26.59 0.97
CA VAL A 24 -4.69 -25.13 0.97
C VAL A 24 -3.36 -24.83 1.61
N ASN A 25 -2.31 -24.89 0.79
CA ASN A 25 -0.96 -24.54 1.16
C ASN A 25 -0.91 -23.00 1.22
N ALA A 26 -1.62 -22.44 2.21
CA ALA A 26 -1.40 -21.07 2.65
C ALA A 26 0.00 -21.07 3.26
N SER A 27 1.00 -20.82 2.41
CA SER A 27 2.38 -20.60 2.82
C SER A 27 2.43 -19.30 3.64
N ASN A 28 2.00 -19.38 4.90
CA ASN A 28 2.32 -18.39 5.92
C ASN A 28 3.78 -18.60 6.32
N LYS A 29 4.70 -18.40 5.37
CA LYS A 29 6.06 -18.06 5.76
C LYS A 29 5.96 -16.69 6.42
N PRO A 30 6.37 -16.52 7.69
CA PRO A 30 6.48 -15.19 8.26
C PRO A 30 7.43 -14.40 7.36
N TYR A 31 6.91 -13.36 6.70
CA TYR A 31 7.75 -12.43 5.95
C TYR A 31 8.69 -11.80 6.98
N LEU A 32 9.94 -12.27 6.99
CA LEU A 32 11.02 -11.58 7.67
C LEU A 32 11.14 -10.24 6.95
N ILE A 33 10.67 -9.17 7.60
CA ILE A 33 10.80 -7.81 7.09
C ILE A 33 12.30 -7.60 6.89
N SER A 34 12.74 -7.50 5.64
CA SER A 34 14.14 -7.17 5.37
C SER A 34 14.46 -5.85 6.09
N LYS A 35 15.64 -5.76 6.68
CA LYS A 35 16.12 -4.54 7.35
C LYS A 35 15.98 -3.31 6.45
N ASP A 36 16.03 -3.51 5.14
CA ASP A 36 15.91 -2.47 4.12
C ASP A 36 14.52 -1.81 4.14
N TYR A 37 13.45 -2.57 4.36
CA TYR A 37 12.07 -2.03 4.42
C TYR A 37 11.86 -1.11 5.62
N CYS A 38 12.47 -1.44 6.76
CA CYS A 38 12.40 -0.65 7.99
C CYS A 38 12.99 0.77 7.86
N THR A 39 13.72 1.05 6.77
CA THR A 39 14.43 2.32 6.59
C THR A 39 13.97 3.11 5.36
N LEU A 40 13.00 2.62 4.58
CA LEU A 40 12.61 3.26 3.31
C LEU A 40 12.13 4.69 3.49
N THR A 41 11.29 4.94 4.49
CA THR A 41 10.80 6.28 4.80
C THR A 41 11.95 7.23 5.13
N MET A 42 12.89 6.82 5.99
CA MET A 42 14.07 7.64 6.30
C MET A 42 14.94 7.86 5.07
N LYS A 43 15.13 6.83 4.23
CA LYS A 43 15.88 6.92 2.97
C LYS A 43 15.24 7.89 1.98
N PHE A 44 13.91 7.94 1.91
CA PHE A 44 13.18 8.88 1.06
C PHE A 44 13.38 10.33 1.50
N PHE A 45 13.40 10.59 2.81
CA PHE A 45 13.62 11.94 3.30
C PHE A 45 15.10 12.37 3.28
N ASN A 46 16.04 11.42 3.20
CA ASN A 46 17.48 11.69 3.08
C ASN A 46 17.86 12.17 1.67
N THR A 47 17.53 13.42 1.36
CA THR A 47 17.76 14.09 0.07
C THR A 47 17.83 15.60 0.27
N ASP A 48 18.32 16.34 -0.73
CA ASP A 48 18.35 17.81 -0.68
C ASP A 48 16.95 18.42 -0.94
N THR A 49 16.11 17.73 -1.71
CA THR A 49 14.80 18.25 -2.13
C THR A 49 13.76 17.15 -2.24
N VAL A 50 12.60 17.38 -1.61
CA VAL A 50 11.39 16.58 -1.80
C VAL A 50 10.42 17.38 -2.66
N LEU A 51 10.06 16.83 -3.82
CA LEU A 51 9.02 17.39 -4.67
C LEU A 51 7.67 16.82 -4.27
N VAL A 52 6.81 17.65 -3.69
CA VAL A 52 5.43 17.30 -3.36
C VAL A 52 4.56 17.56 -4.59
N VAL A 53 3.92 16.51 -5.10
CA VAL A 53 3.09 16.55 -6.30
C VAL A 53 1.64 16.26 -5.93
N SER A 54 0.74 17.18 -6.28
CA SER A 54 -0.70 17.02 -6.12
C SER A 54 -1.42 16.99 -7.48
N PRO A 55 -2.61 16.37 -7.59
CA PRO A 55 -3.46 16.55 -8.76
C PRO A 55 -3.79 18.04 -8.95
N ASP A 56 -3.96 18.49 -10.19
CA ASP A 56 -4.23 19.91 -10.49
C ASP A 56 -5.50 20.45 -9.79
N SER A 57 -6.48 19.58 -9.56
CA SER A 57 -7.74 19.92 -8.89
C SER A 57 -7.71 19.77 -7.37
N CYS A 58 -6.54 19.50 -6.77
CA CYS A 58 -6.39 19.25 -5.34
C CYS A 58 -5.53 20.33 -4.71
N THR A 59 -6.09 21.08 -3.76
CA THR A 59 -5.32 22.05 -2.98
C THR A 59 -4.71 21.36 -1.76
N ILE A 60 -3.40 21.48 -1.59
CA ILE A 60 -2.73 21.06 -0.36
C ILE A 60 -2.96 22.14 0.70
N SER A 61 -3.67 21.79 1.78
CA SER A 61 -3.94 22.71 2.88
C SER A 61 -2.67 23.06 3.66
N GLU A 62 -2.71 24.15 4.42
CA GLU A 62 -1.57 24.52 5.29
C GLU A 62 -1.27 23.44 6.34
N THR A 63 -2.31 22.81 6.89
CA THR A 63 -2.16 21.67 7.80
C THR A 63 -1.44 20.51 7.11
N ASP A 64 -1.87 20.11 5.91
CA ASP A 64 -1.18 19.05 5.16
C ASP A 64 0.28 19.42 4.88
N ARG A 65 0.59 20.69 4.58
CA ARG A 65 1.98 21.16 4.40
C ARG A 65 2.78 20.99 5.68
N MET A 66 2.26 21.49 6.80
CA MET A 66 2.92 21.37 8.10
C MET A 66 3.19 19.90 8.46
N ASP A 67 2.23 19.02 8.21
CA ASP A 67 2.39 17.59 8.51
C ASP A 67 3.44 16.92 7.62
N ILE A 68 3.43 17.21 6.32
CA ILE A 68 4.45 16.70 5.37
C ILE A 68 5.84 17.17 5.80
N GLU A 69 5.99 18.46 6.11
CA GLU A 69 7.28 19.07 6.37
C GLU A 69 7.88 18.70 7.73
N ASN A 70 7.04 18.42 8.73
CA ASN A 70 7.45 18.11 10.09
C ASN A 70 7.36 16.61 10.41
N TYR A 71 7.02 15.79 9.42
CA TYR A 71 6.89 14.35 9.60
C TYR A 71 8.17 13.69 10.11
N VAL A 72 9.34 14.06 9.55
CA VAL A 72 10.64 13.67 10.09
C VAL A 72 11.11 14.75 11.05
N ASN A 73 11.40 14.35 12.29
CA ASN A 73 12.05 15.22 13.25
C ASN A 73 13.56 15.30 12.94
N TRP A 74 13.99 16.41 12.35
CA TRP A 74 15.38 16.65 12.03
C TRP A 74 16.11 17.18 13.26
N GLU A 75 16.99 16.38 13.84
CA GLU A 75 17.87 16.85 14.91
C GLU A 75 18.78 17.98 14.41
N LYS A 76 19.33 18.80 15.33
CA LYS A 76 20.14 19.99 15.02
C LYS A 76 21.32 19.78 14.05
N ARG A 77 21.76 18.54 13.84
CA ARG A 77 22.89 18.19 12.95
C ARG A 77 22.47 17.58 11.61
N GLN A 78 21.18 17.39 11.38
CA GLN A 78 20.64 16.85 10.13
C GLN A 78 20.07 17.99 9.28
N VAL A 79 20.19 17.86 7.96
CA VAL A 79 19.67 18.85 7.02
C VAL A 79 18.26 18.44 6.61
N LYS A 80 17.27 19.28 6.95
CA LYS A 80 15.89 19.13 6.46
C LYS A 80 15.88 19.38 4.95
N PRO A 81 15.25 18.51 4.13
CA PRO A 81 15.12 18.75 2.69
C PRO A 81 14.30 20.00 2.42
N VAL A 82 14.57 20.65 1.30
CA VAL A 82 13.68 21.70 0.78
C VAL A 82 12.44 21.04 0.18
N TYR A 83 11.26 21.50 0.57
CA TYR A 83 10.01 21.03 0.00
C TYR A 83 9.57 21.96 -1.14
N VAL A 84 9.38 21.38 -2.32
CA VAL A 84 8.88 22.10 -3.49
C VAL A 84 7.50 21.55 -3.81
N TYR A 85 6.50 22.41 -3.88
CA TYR A 85 5.12 22.02 -4.16
C TYR A 85 4.80 22.29 -5.62
N LYS A 86 4.25 21.28 -6.30
CA LYS A 86 3.78 21.38 -7.68
C LYS A 86 2.46 20.64 -7.86
N THR A 87 1.65 21.15 -8.77
CA THR A 87 0.57 20.39 -9.40
C THR A 87 1.14 19.44 -10.45
N GLU A 88 0.35 18.44 -10.83
CA GLU A 88 0.75 17.40 -11.77
C GLU A 88 1.23 17.95 -13.12
N ASN A 89 0.59 19.01 -13.63
CA ASN A 89 0.96 19.66 -14.90
C ASN A 89 2.23 20.50 -14.82
N GLU A 90 2.64 20.96 -13.63
CA GLU A 90 3.86 21.74 -13.45
C GLU A 90 5.13 20.88 -13.37
N VAL A 91 4.97 19.56 -13.26
CA VAL A 91 6.08 18.60 -13.16
C VAL A 91 6.70 18.34 -14.53
N ASN A 92 7.99 18.67 -14.67
CA ASN A 92 8.72 18.48 -15.91
C ASN A 92 9.64 17.23 -15.85
N ILE A 93 10.43 17.01 -16.90
CA ILE A 93 11.34 15.85 -17.00
C ILE A 93 12.50 15.95 -15.99
N ALA A 94 12.99 17.15 -15.70
CA ALA A 94 14.09 17.32 -14.73
C ALA A 94 13.64 16.96 -13.30
N ASP A 95 12.35 17.22 -13.00
CA ASP A 95 11.76 16.90 -11.72
C ASP A 95 11.70 15.39 -11.42
N SER A 96 11.62 14.54 -12.45
CA SER A 96 11.53 13.08 -12.25
C SER A 96 12.82 12.44 -11.69
N LYS A 97 13.90 13.23 -11.55
CA LYS A 97 15.16 12.82 -10.91
C LYS A 97 15.18 13.08 -9.40
N LYS A 98 14.21 13.84 -8.88
CA LYS A 98 14.08 14.17 -7.45
C LYS A 98 13.28 13.08 -6.73
N HIS A 99 13.35 13.10 -5.40
CA HIS A 99 12.40 12.33 -4.61
C HIS A 99 11.02 12.98 -4.71
N MET A 100 10.00 12.18 -5.04
CA MET A 100 8.65 12.67 -5.30
C MET A 100 7.67 12.12 -4.27
N LEU A 101 6.97 13.01 -3.57
CA LEU A 101 5.85 12.70 -2.69
C LEU A 101 4.56 13.02 -3.41
N PHE A 102 3.80 12.00 -3.81
CA PHE A 102 2.46 12.18 -4.38
C PHE A 102 1.45 12.30 -3.26
N PHE A 103 0.74 13.43 -3.21
CA PHE A 103 -0.22 13.73 -2.15
C PHE A 103 -1.58 14.12 -2.74
N GLY A 104 -2.67 13.57 -2.20
CA GLY A 104 -4.04 13.91 -2.58
C GLY A 104 -4.83 12.74 -3.16
N CYS A 105 -5.85 13.01 -3.97
CA CYS A 105 -6.73 11.95 -4.44
C CYS A 105 -6.15 11.16 -5.61
N LEU A 106 -5.95 9.85 -5.41
CA LEU A 106 -5.41 8.98 -6.46
C LEU A 106 -6.21 9.07 -7.76
N THR A 107 -7.54 9.11 -7.66
CA THR A 107 -8.46 9.18 -8.79
C THR A 107 -8.32 10.45 -9.63
N LYS A 108 -7.77 11.53 -9.06
CA LYS A 108 -7.65 12.85 -9.70
C LYS A 108 -6.36 13.04 -10.49
N PHE A 109 -5.30 12.29 -10.18
CA PHE A 109 -4.10 12.27 -11.02
C PHE A 109 -4.46 11.82 -12.44
N GLN A 110 -3.72 12.23 -13.46
CA GLN A 110 -3.96 11.92 -14.87
C GLN A 110 -2.77 11.22 -15.53
N ARG A 111 -1.54 11.50 -15.09
CA ARG A 111 -0.30 10.98 -15.66
C ARG A 111 -0.07 9.53 -15.26
N LYS A 112 -0.10 8.64 -16.26
CA LYS A 112 -0.01 7.19 -16.06
C LYS A 112 1.34 6.77 -15.46
N GLU A 113 2.42 7.50 -15.75
CA GLU A 113 3.76 7.24 -15.23
C GLU A 113 3.87 7.43 -13.71
N PHE A 114 3.02 8.26 -13.12
CA PHE A 114 2.94 8.43 -11.66
C PHE A 114 2.16 7.30 -11.01
N MET A 115 1.40 6.54 -11.78
CA MET A 115 0.46 5.53 -11.27
C MET A 115 0.97 4.10 -11.49
N ARG A 116 2.27 3.94 -11.74
CA ARG A 116 2.95 2.64 -11.83
C ARG A 116 3.24 2.08 -10.43
N ILE A 117 2.19 1.94 -9.63
CA ILE A 117 2.18 1.43 -8.26
C ILE A 117 1.26 0.19 -8.18
N PRO A 118 1.27 -0.60 -7.09
CA PRO A 118 0.42 -1.79 -7.03
C PRO A 118 -1.07 -1.46 -6.79
N LEU A 119 -1.41 -0.21 -6.46
CA LEU A 119 -2.78 0.27 -6.35
C LEU A 119 -3.31 0.79 -7.69
N ARG A 120 -4.60 0.60 -7.93
CA ARG A 120 -5.29 1.03 -9.15
C ARG A 120 -6.43 1.98 -8.81
N LYS A 121 -6.64 3.00 -9.65
CA LYS A 121 -7.79 3.89 -9.55
C LYS A 121 -9.07 3.09 -9.81
N ARG A 122 -10.11 3.31 -9.02
CA ARG A 122 -11.40 2.62 -9.20
C ARG A 122 -12.55 3.49 -8.72
N GLY A 123 -13.41 3.91 -9.65
CA GLY A 123 -14.61 4.68 -9.33
C GLY A 123 -14.32 5.88 -8.42
N LYS A 124 -14.84 5.84 -7.18
CA LYS A 124 -14.68 6.89 -6.16
C LYS A 124 -13.40 6.77 -5.32
N GLY A 125 -12.56 5.78 -5.55
CA GLY A 125 -11.33 5.57 -4.78
C GLY A 125 -10.33 4.68 -5.49
N PHE A 126 -9.87 3.64 -4.80
CA PHE A 126 -8.82 2.77 -5.31
C PHE A 126 -9.08 1.29 -5.00
N SER A 127 -8.33 0.43 -5.67
CA SER A 127 -8.30 -1.00 -5.40
C SER A 127 -6.87 -1.48 -5.25
N PHE A 128 -6.71 -2.49 -4.41
CA PHE A 128 -5.50 -3.26 -4.26
C PHE A 128 -5.89 -4.73 -4.38
N GLU A 129 -5.26 -5.43 -5.33
CA GLU A 129 -5.66 -6.77 -5.73
C GLU A 129 -7.17 -6.84 -6.03
N ASN A 130 -7.91 -7.72 -5.34
CA ASN A 130 -9.34 -7.93 -5.52
C ASN A 130 -10.22 -7.09 -4.56
N ARG A 131 -9.61 -6.21 -3.75
CA ARG A 131 -10.33 -5.39 -2.75
C ARG A 131 -10.46 -3.95 -3.21
N SER A 132 -11.64 -3.36 -2.98
CA SER A 132 -11.93 -1.95 -3.30
C SER A 132 -12.07 -1.12 -2.02
N PHE A 133 -11.58 0.11 -2.09
CA PHE A 133 -11.53 1.10 -1.01
C PHE A 133 -12.12 2.40 -1.53
N ASN A 134 -13.42 2.57 -1.30
CA ASN A 134 -14.24 3.63 -1.88
C ASN A 134 -14.83 4.57 -0.82
N GLY A 135 -14.56 4.32 0.47
CA GLY A 135 -14.96 5.22 1.55
C GLY A 135 -14.23 6.55 1.42
N LEU A 136 -14.89 7.65 1.78
CA LEU A 136 -14.28 8.99 1.71
C LEU A 136 -13.01 9.09 2.56
N ALA A 137 -13.02 8.41 3.71
CA ALA A 137 -11.89 8.37 4.64
C ALA A 137 -10.91 7.23 4.35
N ASP A 138 -11.10 6.46 3.27
CA ASP A 138 -10.12 5.45 2.87
C ASP A 138 -8.90 6.16 2.25
N ALA A 139 -7.72 5.70 2.62
CA ALA A 139 -6.45 6.26 2.19
C ALA A 139 -5.39 5.17 2.09
N PHE A 140 -4.24 5.48 1.51
CA PHE A 140 -3.10 4.59 1.53
C PHE A 140 -1.78 5.35 1.60
N PHE A 141 -0.83 4.73 2.28
CA PHE A 141 0.59 5.04 2.17
C PHE A 141 1.25 3.99 1.29
N TYR A 142 2.08 4.41 0.34
CA TYR A 142 2.96 3.50 -0.40
C TYR A 142 4.32 4.16 -0.64
N ILE A 143 5.39 3.40 -0.48
CA ILE A 143 6.75 3.81 -0.88
C ILE A 143 7.38 2.71 -1.72
N ASN A 144 8.03 3.10 -2.82
CA ASN A 144 8.70 2.14 -3.68
C ASN A 144 10.03 1.66 -3.09
N LYS A 145 10.54 0.53 -3.60
CA LYS A 145 11.79 -0.09 -3.12
C LYS A 145 13.03 0.81 -3.25
N LYS A 146 13.04 1.73 -4.23
CA LYS A 146 14.13 2.70 -4.40
C LYS A 146 14.11 3.81 -3.35
N ALA A 147 12.97 4.02 -2.69
CA ALA A 147 12.71 5.14 -1.79
C ALA A 147 12.88 6.51 -2.49
N ASP A 148 12.55 6.59 -3.78
CA ASP A 148 12.53 7.85 -4.54
C ASP A 148 11.10 8.31 -4.85
N LYS A 149 10.09 7.47 -4.58
CA LYS A 149 8.67 7.79 -4.75
C LYS A 149 7.86 7.31 -3.55
N MET A 150 7.18 8.25 -2.92
CA MET A 150 6.25 8.03 -1.82
C MET A 150 4.86 8.55 -2.22
N TYR A 151 3.82 7.89 -1.74
CA TYR A 151 2.42 8.17 -2.05
C TYR A 151 1.66 8.23 -0.73
N LEU A 152 1.00 9.36 -0.49
CA LEU A 152 0.08 9.60 0.62
C LEU A 152 -1.24 10.04 0.00
N CYS A 153 -2.01 9.06 -0.44
CA CYS A 153 -3.20 9.29 -1.25
C CYS A 153 -4.47 8.98 -0.46
N LYS A 154 -5.47 9.87 -0.55
CA LYS A 154 -6.73 9.82 0.18
C LYS A 154 -7.92 10.00 -0.76
N ASN A 155 -9.06 9.36 -0.49
CA ASN A 155 -10.22 9.47 -1.38
C ASN A 155 -10.92 10.84 -1.32
N SER A 156 -10.70 11.62 -0.27
CA SER A 156 -11.28 12.95 -0.10
C SER A 156 -10.21 14.01 0.18
N ASP A 157 -10.32 15.13 -0.52
CA ASP A 157 -9.53 16.35 -0.35
C ASP A 157 -9.72 16.97 1.03
N GLN A 158 -10.92 16.82 1.59
CA GLN A 158 -11.36 17.48 2.82
C GLN A 158 -10.94 16.74 4.09
N LEU A 159 -10.54 15.48 3.96
CA LEU A 159 -10.18 14.66 5.11
C LEU A 159 -8.68 14.67 5.31
N HIS A 160 -8.25 14.64 6.57
CA HIS A 160 -6.85 14.54 6.91
C HIS A 160 -6.32 13.12 6.64
N HIS A 161 -5.05 12.99 6.26
CA HIS A 161 -4.46 11.69 5.92
C HIS A 161 -4.01 10.95 7.18
N GLN A 162 -4.56 9.76 7.45
CA GLN A 162 -4.37 9.05 8.72
C GLN A 162 -2.93 8.60 8.99
N PHE A 163 -2.11 8.51 7.94
CA PHE A 163 -0.67 8.27 8.06
C PHE A 163 0.03 9.21 9.05
N PHE A 164 -0.36 10.49 9.14
CA PHE A 164 0.29 11.42 10.05
C PHE A 164 -0.06 11.18 11.53
N ALA A 165 -1.21 10.57 11.80
CA ALA A 165 -1.60 10.16 13.15
C ALA A 165 -0.92 8.84 13.58
N VAL A 166 -0.69 7.93 12.64
CA VAL A 166 -0.11 6.61 12.93
C VAL A 166 1.43 6.62 12.87
N GLY A 167 2.01 7.45 12.00
CA GLY A 167 3.45 7.58 11.82
C GLY A 167 4.06 6.56 10.85
N ALA A 168 5.40 6.58 10.76
CA ALA A 168 6.17 5.62 9.96
C ALA A 168 6.05 4.22 10.54
N THR A 169 5.83 3.22 9.69
CA THR A 169 6.11 1.83 10.06
C THR A 169 7.21 1.27 9.17
N GLY A 170 7.72 0.08 9.51
CA GLY A 170 8.72 -0.61 8.69
C GLY A 170 8.19 -1.25 7.40
N TYR A 171 6.93 -0.99 7.03
CA TYR A 171 6.29 -1.60 5.87
C TYR A 171 6.07 -0.59 4.74
N PRO A 172 6.31 -0.96 3.47
CA PRO A 172 6.17 -0.06 2.34
C PRO A 172 4.73 0.22 1.89
N LEU A 173 3.72 -0.48 2.41
CA LEU A 173 2.30 -0.23 2.12
C LEU A 173 1.46 -0.26 3.39
N HIS A 174 0.61 0.75 3.57
CA HIS A 174 -0.57 0.69 4.43
C HIS A 174 -1.82 1.09 3.66
N ILE A 175 -2.92 0.38 3.90
CA ILE A 175 -4.25 0.81 3.48
C ILE A 175 -5.09 1.08 4.71
N PHE A 176 -5.69 2.27 4.73
CA PHE A 176 -6.54 2.76 5.80
C PHE A 176 -8.00 2.68 5.38
N ARG A 177 -8.86 2.26 6.30
CA ARG A 177 -10.32 2.40 6.21
C ARG A 177 -10.78 3.27 7.38
N GLY A 178 -11.00 4.55 7.12
CA GLY A 178 -11.12 5.51 8.22
C GLY A 178 -9.84 5.53 9.05
N ASN A 179 -9.94 5.35 10.36
CA ASN A 179 -8.80 5.39 11.29
C ASN A 179 -8.13 4.02 11.50
N GLU A 180 -8.57 2.98 10.80
CA GLU A 180 -8.03 1.62 10.95
C GLU A 180 -7.07 1.27 9.81
N ILE A 181 -5.91 0.71 10.14
CA ILE A 181 -5.09 0.02 9.14
C ILE A 181 -5.70 -1.36 8.88
N VAL A 182 -6.18 -1.57 7.67
CA VAL A 182 -6.82 -2.83 7.26
C VAL A 182 -5.92 -3.71 6.39
N LEU A 183 -4.78 -3.17 5.96
CA LEU A 183 -3.74 -3.90 5.27
C LEU A 183 -2.38 -3.24 5.49
N THR A 184 -1.38 -4.08 5.72
CA THR A 184 0.03 -3.72 5.73
C THR A 184 0.77 -4.72 4.85
N GLY A 185 1.71 -4.28 4.00
CA GLY A 185 2.37 -5.16 3.03
C GLY A 185 3.82 -4.84 2.78
N VAL A 186 4.57 -5.87 2.37
CA VAL A 186 5.92 -5.82 1.77
C VAL A 186 5.82 -6.31 0.32
N PHE A 187 6.73 -5.87 -0.55
CA PHE A 187 6.77 -6.27 -1.96
C PHE A 187 8.19 -6.68 -2.33
N ASP A 188 8.34 -7.67 -3.22
CA ASP A 188 9.65 -8.09 -3.75
C ASP A 188 10.15 -7.22 -4.91
#